data_AF-A0A135VGE0-F1
#
_entry.id   AF-A0A135VGE0-F1
#
_cell.length_a   1.000
_cell.length_b   1.000
_cell.length_c   1.000
_cell.angle_alpha   90.00
_cell.angle_beta   90.00
_cell.angle_gamma   90.00
#
_symmetry.space_group_name_H-M   'P 1'
#
loop_
_entity.id
_entity.type
_entity.pdbx_description
1 polymer ?
#
loop_
_entity_poly.entity_id
_entity_poly.type
_entity_poly.pdbx_seq_one_letter_code
_entity_poly.pdbx_strand_id
1 'polypeptide(L)'
;MFMLGLGDHSHNYLLSPVSERQRELADYFIETIIKVIDMYGPGMTPGKMADDMMDWAETKGIAQYLVPGFEHGIGVMGDEWRIGMNTGPMPYWTDPDHVYEPDQLLICAMQFMVPEDEAGFRYESPILITKSGCEVLAKTPLEVTEL
;
A
#
# COMPACT_ATOMS: atom_id res chain seq x y z
N MET A 1 0.69 2.02 19.49
CA MET A 1 1.61 3.10 19.91
C MET A 1 2.65 2.53 20.85
N PHE A 2 3.94 2.77 20.61
CA PHE A 2 5.06 2.37 21.48
C PHE A 2 6.08 3.51 21.55
N MET A 3 6.44 3.96 22.76
CA MET A 3 7.37 5.09 22.97
C MET A 3 7.05 6.32 22.10
N LEU A 4 5.76 6.67 21.98
CA LEU A 4 5.20 7.75 21.13
C LEU A 4 5.19 7.48 19.62
N GLY A 5 5.84 6.41 19.15
CA GLY A 5 5.72 5.95 17.77
C GLY A 5 4.36 5.29 17.54
N LEU A 6 3.72 5.64 16.43
CA LEU A 6 2.50 4.98 15.98
C LEU A 6 2.83 3.82 15.04
N GLY A 7 1.93 2.84 15.03
CA GLY A 7 1.99 1.73 14.10
C GLY A 7 0.71 1.74 13.30
N ASP A 8 0.80 1.29 12.06
CA ASP A 8 -0.34 1.20 11.16
C ASP A 8 -0.34 -0.18 10.53
N HIS A 9 -1.46 -0.87 10.67
CA HIS A 9 -1.61 -2.21 10.14
C HIS A 9 -3.08 -2.53 9.92
N SER A 10 -3.40 -3.05 8.74
CA SER A 10 -4.70 -3.63 8.44
C SER A 10 -4.59 -5.09 8.04
N HIS A 11 -5.64 -5.84 8.39
CA HIS A 11 -5.81 -7.25 8.04
C HIS A 11 -7.25 -7.45 7.55
N ASN A 12 -7.43 -8.11 6.41
CA ASN A 12 -8.73 -8.28 5.80
C ASN A 12 -9.26 -9.67 6.07
N TYR A 13 -10.58 -9.78 6.22
CA TYR A 13 -11.25 -11.06 6.38
C TYR A 13 -12.59 -11.07 5.67
N LEU A 14 -13.03 -12.27 5.27
CA LEU A 14 -14.32 -12.54 4.65
C LEU A 14 -15.14 -13.40 5.62
N LEU A 15 -16.40 -13.03 5.88
CA LEU A 15 -17.29 -13.77 6.76
C LEU A 15 -18.06 -14.84 5.96
N SER A 16 -18.07 -16.07 6.45
CA SER A 16 -18.73 -17.20 5.78
C SER A 16 -20.27 -17.04 5.66
N PRO A 17 -20.89 -17.55 4.58
CA PRO A 17 -20.26 -18.25 3.47
C PRO A 17 -19.59 -17.30 2.46
N VAL A 18 -18.36 -17.63 2.06
CA VAL A 18 -17.57 -16.83 1.10
C VAL A 18 -17.81 -17.31 -0.33
N SER A 19 -18.11 -16.39 -1.24
CA SER A 19 -18.37 -16.67 -2.65
C SER A 19 -17.08 -16.86 -3.47
N GLU A 20 -17.16 -17.48 -4.65
CA GLU A 20 -16.02 -17.57 -5.59
C GLU A 20 -15.52 -16.18 -6.02
N ARG A 21 -16.45 -15.25 -6.25
CA ARG A 21 -16.13 -13.87 -6.61
C ARG A 21 -15.36 -13.14 -5.51
N GLN A 22 -15.74 -13.32 -4.24
CA GLN A 22 -15.00 -12.73 -3.11
C GLN A 22 -13.56 -13.26 -3.02
N ARG A 23 -13.34 -14.56 -3.30
CA ARG A 23 -11.99 -15.14 -3.35
C ARG A 23 -11.18 -14.58 -4.50
N GLU A 24 -11.78 -14.48 -5.69
CA GLU A 24 -11.12 -13.88 -6.86
C GLU A 24 -10.68 -12.43 -6.59
N LEU A 25 -11.55 -11.62 -5.98
CA LEU A 25 -11.22 -10.24 -5.62
C LEU A 25 -10.11 -10.16 -4.55
N ALA A 26 -10.13 -11.08 -3.57
CA ALA A 26 -9.06 -11.20 -2.58
C ALA A 26 -7.71 -11.57 -3.23
N ASP A 27 -7.71 -12.46 -4.22
CA ASP A 27 -6.51 -12.83 -4.97
C ASP A 27 -5.93 -11.65 -5.76
N TYR A 28 -6.77 -10.88 -6.46
CA TYR A 28 -6.31 -9.64 -7.14
C TYR A 28 -5.73 -8.62 -6.18
N PHE A 29 -6.37 -8.46 -5.01
CA PHE A 29 -5.87 -7.56 -3.97
C PHE A 29 -4.49 -7.99 -3.45
N ILE A 30 -4.31 -9.28 -3.14
CA ILE A 30 -3.00 -9.82 -2.72
C ILE A 30 -1.96 -9.65 -3.82
N GLU A 31 -2.29 -9.94 -5.08
CA GLU A 31 -1.38 -9.76 -6.21
C GLU A 31 -0.93 -8.30 -6.34
N THR A 32 -1.86 -7.36 -6.15
CA THR A 32 -1.57 -5.92 -6.17
C THR A 32 -0.59 -5.53 -5.06
N ILE A 33 -0.76 -6.06 -3.84
CA ILE A 33 0.14 -5.80 -2.71
C ILE A 33 1.54 -6.36 -2.98
N ILE A 34 1.64 -7.58 -3.51
CA ILE A 34 2.93 -8.18 -3.87
C ILE A 34 3.62 -7.29 -4.92
N LYS A 35 2.87 -6.85 -5.93
CA LYS A 35 3.39 -6.02 -7.02
C LYS A 35 3.94 -4.68 -6.53
N VAL A 36 3.22 -4.00 -5.62
CA VAL A 36 3.71 -2.72 -5.07
C VAL A 36 4.91 -2.92 -4.16
N ILE A 37 4.93 -4.00 -3.35
CA ILE A 37 6.07 -4.34 -2.49
C ILE A 37 7.34 -4.54 -3.33
N ASP A 38 7.23 -5.24 -4.46
CA ASP A 38 8.33 -5.50 -5.40
C ASP A 38 8.86 -4.22 -6.08
N MET A 39 8.07 -3.14 -6.12
CA MET A 39 8.49 -1.85 -6.71
C MET A 39 9.23 -0.95 -5.73
N TYR A 40 9.04 -1.11 -4.42
CA TYR A 40 9.76 -0.27 -3.45
C TYR A 40 11.25 -0.55 -3.49
N GLY A 41 12.02 0.52 -3.53
CA GLY A 41 13.47 0.47 -3.42
C GLY A 41 14.10 1.83 -3.66
N PRO A 42 15.41 1.96 -3.42
CA PRO A 42 16.12 3.22 -3.63
C PRO A 42 16.00 3.70 -5.08
N GLY A 43 15.72 4.98 -5.27
CA GLY A 43 15.60 5.59 -6.60
C GLY A 43 14.20 5.54 -7.23
N MET A 44 13.26 4.80 -6.63
CA MET A 44 11.85 4.89 -7.00
C MET A 44 11.21 6.16 -6.43
N THR A 45 10.16 6.65 -7.07
CA THR A 45 9.33 7.77 -6.58
C THR A 45 7.85 7.37 -6.53
N PRO A 46 7.04 8.01 -5.66
CA PRO A 46 5.59 7.80 -5.62
C PRO A 46 4.91 7.98 -6.99
N GLY A 47 5.27 9.03 -7.72
CA GLY A 47 4.69 9.31 -9.04
C GLY A 47 5.00 8.20 -10.04
N LYS A 48 6.27 7.77 -10.12
CA LYS A 48 6.67 6.67 -11.01
C LYS A 48 6.01 5.35 -10.61
N MET A 49 5.97 5.05 -9.30
CA MET A 49 5.29 3.87 -8.79
C MET A 49 3.82 3.89 -9.18
N ALA A 50 3.17 5.06 -9.11
CA ALA A 50 1.78 5.16 -9.49
C ALA A 50 1.53 4.90 -10.96
N ASP A 51 2.34 5.49 -11.85
CA ASP A 51 2.27 5.21 -13.28
C ASP A 51 2.49 3.71 -13.58
N ASP A 52 3.57 3.12 -13.05
CA ASP A 52 3.92 1.71 -13.28
C ASP A 52 2.85 0.74 -12.72
N MET A 53 2.22 1.07 -11.59
CA MET A 53 1.13 0.28 -10.99
C MET A 53 -0.15 0.37 -11.80
N MET A 54 -0.52 1.56 -12.29
CA MET A 54 -1.71 1.73 -13.10
C MET A 54 -1.57 1.03 -14.45
N ASP A 55 -0.42 1.15 -15.12
CA ASP A 55 -0.12 0.41 -16.35
C ASP A 55 -0.24 -1.11 -16.14
N TRP A 56 0.33 -1.63 -15.05
CA TRP A 56 0.21 -3.04 -14.69
C TRP A 56 -1.25 -3.45 -14.43
N ALA A 57 -2.00 -2.65 -13.68
CA ALA A 57 -3.39 -2.93 -13.33
C ALA A 57 -4.32 -2.88 -14.56
N GLU A 58 -4.00 -2.07 -15.57
CA GLU A 58 -4.70 -2.06 -16.85
C GLU A 58 -4.55 -3.40 -17.58
N THR A 59 -3.35 -4.00 -17.57
CA THR A 59 -3.13 -5.33 -18.19
C THR A 59 -3.94 -6.45 -17.54
N LYS A 60 -4.38 -6.23 -16.29
CA LYS A 60 -5.19 -7.14 -15.49
C LYS A 60 -6.69 -6.81 -15.53
N GLY A 61 -7.07 -5.65 -16.08
CA GLY A 61 -8.46 -5.17 -16.09
C GLY A 61 -8.99 -4.75 -14.71
N ILE A 62 -8.10 -4.36 -13.79
CA ILE A 62 -8.43 -3.98 -12.41
C ILE A 62 -8.04 -2.53 -12.05
N ALA A 63 -7.51 -1.77 -13.01
CA ALA A 63 -7.06 -0.38 -12.78
C ALA A 63 -8.16 0.51 -12.17
N GLN A 64 -9.41 0.34 -12.57
CA GLN A 64 -10.56 1.08 -12.05
C GLN A 64 -10.85 0.83 -10.56
N TYR A 65 -10.26 -0.22 -9.97
CA TYR A 65 -10.43 -0.57 -8.56
C TYR A 65 -9.33 -0.01 -7.66
N LEU A 66 -8.28 0.60 -8.23
CA LEU A 66 -7.15 1.16 -7.50
C LEU A 66 -7.26 2.67 -7.34
N VAL A 67 -6.71 3.19 -6.24
CA VAL A 67 -6.52 4.63 -6.01
C VAL A 67 -5.01 4.92 -6.08
N PRO A 68 -4.56 5.89 -6.89
CA PRO A 68 -3.14 6.23 -6.99
C PRO A 68 -2.69 6.95 -5.71
N GLY A 69 -2.00 6.21 -4.86
CA GLY A 69 -1.59 6.61 -3.52
C GLY A 69 -1.26 5.36 -2.74
N PHE A 70 -0.01 4.91 -2.87
CA PHE A 70 0.41 3.58 -2.46
C PHE A 70 1.16 3.56 -1.13
N GLU A 71 1.33 4.73 -0.52
CA GLU A 71 2.05 4.88 0.73
C GLU A 71 1.73 6.19 1.45
N HIS A 72 2.10 6.21 2.73
CA HIS A 72 2.24 7.42 3.50
C HIS A 72 3.38 7.26 4.52
N GLY A 73 3.77 8.37 5.16
CA GLY A 73 4.71 8.36 6.27
C GLY A 73 4.07 7.94 7.59
N ILE A 74 4.91 7.55 8.53
CA ILE A 74 4.52 7.28 9.90
C ILE A 74 5.65 7.65 10.85
N GLY A 75 5.30 8.08 12.06
CA GLY A 75 6.30 8.45 13.06
C GLY A 75 5.67 8.81 14.39
N VAL A 76 5.94 10.04 14.83
CA VAL A 76 5.42 10.59 16.10
C VAL A 76 4.00 11.13 15.92
N MET A 77 3.65 11.54 14.69
CA MET A 77 2.27 11.86 14.32
C MET A 77 1.68 10.67 13.54
N GLY A 78 0.38 10.44 13.72
CA GLY A 78 -0.33 9.35 13.05
C GLY A 78 -0.71 9.79 11.65
N ASP A 79 -0.69 8.84 10.71
CA ASP A 79 -0.96 9.06 9.29
C ASP A 79 -0.31 10.37 8.80
N GLU A 80 1.02 10.37 8.80
CA GLU A 80 1.74 11.44 8.14
C GLU A 80 1.50 11.21 6.65
N TRP A 81 0.46 11.83 6.07
CA TRP A 81 0.12 11.78 4.63
C TRP A 81 1.25 12.18 3.67
N ARG A 82 2.47 12.32 4.18
CA ARG A 82 3.69 12.78 3.56
C ARG A 82 4.84 11.82 3.87
N ILE A 83 5.74 11.70 2.91
CA ILE A 83 7.07 11.11 3.09
C ILE A 83 8.09 12.23 2.87
N GLY A 84 9.08 12.32 3.75
CA GLY A 84 10.15 13.31 3.60
C GLY A 84 9.67 14.75 3.79
N MET A 85 10.22 15.66 3.00
CA MET A 85 9.96 17.10 3.13
C MET A 85 8.64 17.52 2.47
N ASN A 86 8.00 18.57 3.00
CA ASN A 86 6.78 19.15 2.44
C ASN A 86 7.10 20.11 1.26
N THR A 87 7.67 19.56 0.20
CA THR A 87 8.05 20.29 -1.02
C THR A 87 7.16 19.99 -2.22
N GLY A 88 6.26 19.02 -2.07
CA GLY A 88 5.34 18.59 -3.12
C GLY A 88 4.31 19.64 -3.52
N PRO A 89 3.62 19.43 -4.66
CA PRO A 89 2.67 20.38 -5.23
C PRO A 89 1.35 20.48 -4.44
N MET A 90 1.04 19.48 -3.61
CA MET A 90 -0.18 19.41 -2.81
C MET A 90 0.16 19.54 -1.32
N PRO A 91 -0.39 20.55 -0.61
CA PRO A 91 -0.12 20.72 0.82
C PRO A 91 -0.49 19.48 1.62
N TYR A 92 0.43 19.04 2.48
CA TYR A 92 0.28 17.90 3.40
C TYR A 92 0.29 16.51 2.75
N TRP A 93 0.47 16.43 1.44
CA TRP A 93 0.61 15.17 0.72
C TRP A 93 2.07 14.82 0.45
N THR A 94 2.34 13.53 0.22
CA THR A 94 3.62 13.04 -0.27
C THR A 94 4.00 13.75 -1.57
N ASP A 95 5.24 14.22 -1.63
CA ASP A 95 5.82 14.77 -2.85
C ASP A 95 5.95 13.64 -3.89
N PRO A 96 5.27 13.72 -5.05
CA PRO A 96 5.31 12.65 -6.06
C PRO A 96 6.71 12.39 -6.61
N ASP A 97 7.61 13.37 -6.47
CA ASP A 97 9.00 13.30 -6.90
C ASP A 97 9.97 12.94 -5.76
N HIS A 98 9.45 12.65 -4.54
CA HIS A 98 10.28 12.17 -3.44
C HIS A 98 10.97 10.86 -3.84
N VAL A 99 12.29 10.86 -3.80
CA VAL A 99 13.08 9.66 -4.09
C VAL A 99 13.22 8.85 -2.81
N TYR A 100 12.77 7.60 -2.83
CA TYR A 100 12.97 6.73 -1.67
C TYR A 100 14.46 6.47 -1.45
N GLU A 101 14.87 6.51 -0.18
CA GLU A 101 16.24 6.30 0.26
C GLU A 101 16.31 5.15 1.29
N PRO A 102 17.44 4.44 1.39
CA PRO A 102 17.66 3.46 2.45
C PRO A 102 17.40 4.05 3.84
N ASP A 103 16.91 3.19 4.73
CA ASP A 103 16.59 3.50 6.13
C ASP A 103 15.35 4.40 6.32
N GLN A 104 14.58 4.68 5.25
CA GLN A 104 13.26 5.29 5.37
C GLN A 104 12.22 4.25 5.80
N LEU A 105 11.45 4.59 6.84
CA LEU A 105 10.29 3.83 7.30
C LEU A 105 9.02 4.46 6.74
N LEU A 106 8.25 3.70 5.98
CA LEU A 106 7.01 4.11 5.33
C LEU A 106 5.88 3.15 5.70
N ILE A 107 4.64 3.52 5.43
CA ILE A 107 3.52 2.58 5.37
C ILE A 107 3.23 2.29 3.90
N CYS A 108 3.31 1.04 3.49
CA CYS A 108 2.69 0.60 2.24
C CYS A 108 1.18 0.60 2.47
N ALA A 109 0.45 1.44 1.73
CA ALA A 109 -0.97 1.70 1.91
C ALA A 109 -1.71 1.46 0.59
N MET A 110 -2.46 0.36 0.51
CA MET A 110 -3.25 -0.01 -0.67
C MET A 110 -4.73 0.06 -0.38
N GLN A 111 -5.49 0.58 -1.35
CA GLN A 111 -6.95 0.55 -1.36
C GLN A 111 -7.40 -0.13 -2.65
N PHE A 112 -8.21 -1.18 -2.51
CA PHE A 112 -8.81 -1.91 -3.62
C PHE A 112 -10.32 -1.92 -3.43
N MET A 113 -11.05 -1.24 -4.31
CA MET A 113 -12.48 -0.98 -4.16
C MET A 113 -13.23 -1.47 -5.39
N VAL A 114 -14.25 -2.32 -5.18
CA VAL A 114 -15.08 -2.89 -6.25
C VAL A 114 -16.54 -2.55 -5.98
N PRO A 115 -17.02 -1.37 -6.41
CA PRO A 115 -18.36 -0.88 -6.06
C PRO A 115 -19.51 -1.78 -6.49
N GLU A 116 -19.40 -2.42 -7.65
CA GLU A 116 -20.41 -3.33 -8.20
C GLU A 116 -20.59 -4.61 -7.39
N ASP A 117 -19.55 -5.03 -6.67
CA ASP A 117 -19.56 -6.19 -5.78
C ASP A 117 -19.75 -5.78 -4.31
N GLU A 118 -19.93 -4.48 -4.03
CA GLU A 118 -19.98 -3.88 -2.68
C GLU A 118 -18.80 -4.33 -1.79
N ALA A 119 -17.63 -4.54 -2.40
CA ALA A 119 -16.45 -5.09 -1.76
C ALA A 119 -15.30 -4.06 -1.73
N GLY A 120 -14.50 -4.15 -0.68
CA GLY A 120 -13.30 -3.33 -0.54
C GLY A 120 -12.28 -4.01 0.37
N PHE A 121 -11.01 -3.86 0.02
CA PHE A 121 -9.88 -4.32 0.81
C PHE A 121 -8.90 -3.17 1.02
N ARG A 122 -8.28 -3.14 2.20
CA ARG A 122 -7.23 -2.16 2.54
C ARG A 122 -6.03 -2.88 3.09
N TYR A 123 -4.84 -2.52 2.64
CA TYR A 123 -3.59 -3.03 3.20
C TYR A 123 -2.77 -1.86 3.70
N GLU A 124 -2.34 -1.96 4.95
CA GLU A 124 -1.41 -1.04 5.59
C GLU A 124 -0.38 -1.90 6.30
N SER A 125 0.88 -1.63 6.02
CA SER A 125 1.97 -2.33 6.68
C SER A 125 3.23 -1.47 6.68
N PRO A 126 3.93 -1.40 7.81
CA PRO A 126 5.20 -0.70 7.87
C PRO A 126 6.24 -1.44 7.03
N ILE A 127 6.89 -0.69 6.14
CA ILE A 127 7.99 -1.15 5.30
C ILE A 127 9.25 -0.32 5.59
N LEU A 128 10.40 -0.98 5.63
CA LEU A 128 11.70 -0.34 5.70
C LEU A 128 12.35 -0.38 4.32
N ILE A 129 12.67 0.78 3.74
CA ILE A 129 13.45 0.83 2.50
C ILE A 129 14.87 0.38 2.82
N THR A 130 15.32 -0.68 2.13
CA THR A 130 16.66 -1.24 2.25
C THR A 130 17.54 -0.75 1.11
N LYS A 131 18.80 -1.18 1.06
CA LYS A 131 19.72 -0.81 -0.03
C LYS A 131 19.36 -1.40 -1.40
N SER A 132 18.45 -2.36 -1.46
CA SER A 132 18.13 -3.11 -2.70
C SER A 132 16.64 -3.39 -2.90
N GLY A 133 15.77 -2.80 -2.09
CA GLY A 133 14.33 -3.06 -2.11
C GLY A 133 13.67 -2.56 -0.83
N CYS A 134 12.68 -3.28 -0.29
CA CYS A 134 12.12 -3.02 1.03
C CYS A 134 12.00 -4.30 1.89
N GLU A 135 11.84 -4.12 3.20
CA GLU A 135 11.47 -5.17 4.15
C GLU A 135 10.09 -4.85 4.74
N VAL A 136 9.14 -5.78 4.62
CA VAL A 136 7.85 -5.69 5.32
C VAL A 136 8.04 -6.08 6.79
N LEU A 137 7.71 -5.16 7.71
CA LEU A 137 7.98 -5.35 9.13
C LEU A 137 6.86 -6.10 9.86
N ALA A 138 5.62 -6.05 9.36
CA ALA A 138 4.51 -6.82 9.91
C ALA A 138 4.80 -8.33 9.85
N LYS A 139 4.43 -9.04 10.92
CA LYS A 139 4.59 -10.50 11.02
C LYS A 139 3.29 -11.27 10.75
N THR A 140 2.17 -10.56 10.67
CA THR A 140 0.90 -11.11 10.20
C THR A 140 1.08 -11.60 8.76
N PRO A 141 0.60 -12.80 8.41
CA PRO A 141 0.62 -13.28 7.04
C PRO A 141 -0.10 -12.32 6.09
N LEU A 142 0.43 -12.15 4.88
CA LEU A 142 -0.28 -11.46 3.80
C LEU A 142 -1.34 -12.41 3.23
N GLU A 143 -2.55 -12.32 3.77
CA GLU A 143 -3.70 -13.10 3.34
C GLU A 143 -5.01 -12.33 3.58
N VAL A 144 -6.09 -12.80 2.94
CA VAL A 144 -7.46 -12.46 3.32
C VAL A 144 -8.04 -13.68 4.03
N THR A 145 -8.27 -13.57 5.33
CA THR A 145 -8.71 -14.72 6.14
C THR A 145 -10.21 -15.00 5.93
N GLU A 146 -10.59 -16.24 5.67
CA GLU A 146 -12.00 -16.66 5.72
C GLU A 146 -12.37 -17.06 7.17
N LEU A 147 -13.42 -16.47 7.73
CA LEU A 147 -13.92 -16.70 9.09
C LEU A 147 -15.28 -17.40 9.12
#